data_AF-A0A920SI17-F1
#
_entry.id   AF-A0A920SI17-F1
#
_cell.length_a   1.000
_cell.length_b   1.000
_cell.length_c   1.000
_cell.angle_alpha   90.00
_cell.angle_beta   90.00
_cell.angle_gamma   90.00
#
_symmetry.space_group_name_H-M   'P 1'
#
loop_
_entity.id
_entity.type
_entity.pdbx_description
1 polymer ?
#
loop_
_entity_poly.entity_id
_entity_poly.type
_entity_poly.pdbx_seq_one_letter_code
_entity_poly.pdbx_strand_id
1 'polypeptide(L)' 'MSDAVIAAAAYPRTAQCLVDTGYEVHTVDASELARAEGALTCCSLLFEDHGT' A
#
# COMPACT_ATOMS: atom_id res chain seq x y z
N MET A 1 4.26 -0.31 18.09
CA MET A 1 4.56 -0.55 16.67
C MET A 1 3.22 -0.59 15.97
N SER A 2 2.96 0.38 15.09
CA SER A 2 1.85 0.32 14.13
C SER A 2 2.31 -0.48 12.92
N ASP A 3 1.42 -1.26 12.32
CA ASP A 3 1.72 -1.91 11.05
C ASP A 3 1.77 -0.84 9.93
N ALA A 4 2.70 -1.01 8.99
CA ALA A 4 2.85 -0.12 7.85
C ALA A 4 1.99 -0.59 6.67
N VAL A 5 1.32 0.34 5.99
CA VAL A 5 0.48 0.11 4.82
C VAL A 5 0.93 0.98 3.67
N ILE A 6 1.12 0.38 2.49
CA ILE A 6 1.34 1.12 1.24
C ILE A 6 -0.01 1.27 0.52
N ALA A 7 -0.39 2.50 0.20
CA ALA A 7 -1.65 2.82 -0.47
C ALA A 7 -1.44 3.66 -1.73
N ALA A 8 -2.32 3.54 -2.72
CA ALA A 8 -2.23 4.36 -3.93
C ALA A 8 -2.65 5.81 -3.63
N ALA A 9 -1.83 6.78 -4.04
CA ALA A 9 -2.01 8.20 -3.78
C ALA A 9 -3.32 8.78 -4.36
N ALA A 10 -3.89 8.13 -5.37
CA ALA A 10 -5.16 8.52 -6.00
C ALA A 10 -6.39 8.41 -5.07
N TYR A 11 -6.28 7.75 -3.92
CA TYR A 11 -7.40 7.50 -2.99
C TYR A 11 -7.16 8.09 -1.59
N PRO A 12 -7.12 9.43 -1.46
CA PRO A 12 -6.76 10.09 -0.19
C PRO A 12 -7.74 9.80 0.95
N ARG A 13 -9.03 9.59 0.65
CA ARG A 13 -10.01 9.20 1.69
C ARG A 13 -9.73 7.81 2.26
N THR A 14 -9.31 6.87 1.42
CA THR A 14 -8.92 5.53 1.86
C THR A 14 -7.66 5.60 2.73
N ALA A 15 -6.67 6.41 2.34
CA ALA A 15 -5.47 6.63 3.15
C ALA A 15 -5.82 7.23 4.53
N GLN A 16 -6.73 8.22 4.58
CA GLN A 16 -7.17 8.79 5.85
C GLN A 16 -7.88 7.76 6.73
N CYS A 17 -8.78 6.94 6.18
CA CYS A 17 -9.42 5.86 6.93
C CYS A 17 -8.39 4.90 7.55
N LEU A 18 -7.31 4.58 6.83
CA LEU A 18 -6.24 3.72 7.33
C LEU A 18 -5.44 4.40 8.46
N VAL A 19 -5.11 5.69 8.31
CA VAL A 19 -4.46 6.48 9.37
C VAL A 19 -5.35 6.54 10.62
N ASP A 20 -6.64 6.81 10.46
CA ASP A 20 -7.60 6.89 11.57
C ASP A 20 -7.75 5.57 12.33
N THR A 21 -7.47 4.44 11.66
CA THR A 21 -7.42 3.11 12.30
C THR A 21 -6.09 2.79 12.99
N GLY A 22 -5.09 3.66 12.89
CA GLY A 22 -3.81 3.53 13.58
C GLY A 22 -2.67 2.92 12.77
N TYR A 23 -2.82 2.77 11.45
CA TYR A 23 -1.73 2.32 10.56
C TYR A 23 -0.76 3.46 10.22
N GLU A 24 0.51 3.12 10.02
CA GLU A 24 1.46 4.01 9.36
C GLU A 24 1.27 3.90 7.84
N VAL A 25 0.77 4.96 7.19
CA VAL A 25 0.39 4.91 5.77
C VAL A 25 1.40 5.63 4.90
N HIS A 26 1.97 4.92 3.93
CA HIS A 26 2.82 5.47 2.88
C HIS A 26 2.06 5.48 1.54
N THR A 27 1.94 6.65 0.92
CA THR A 27 1.28 6.76 -0.39
C THR A 27 2.28 6.68 -1.52
N VAL A 28 1.90 5.99 -2.60
CA VAL A 28 2.71 5.84 -3.82
C VAL A 28 1.87 6.19 -5.05
N ASP A 29 2.46 6.87 -6.03
CA ASP A 29 1.82 7.04 -7.34
C ASP A 29 1.78 5.69 -8.07
N ALA A 30 0.57 5.20 -8.31
CA ALA A 30 0.29 3.95 -9.01
C ALA A 30 -0.66 4.19 -10.20
N SER A 31 -0.68 5.40 -10.76
CA SER A 31 -1.60 5.80 -11.83
C SER A 31 -1.46 4.94 -13.10
N GLU A 32 -0.23 4.60 -13.49
CA GLU A 32 0.00 3.73 -14.65
C GLU A 32 -0.32 2.26 -14.39
N LEU A 33 -0.15 1.77 -13.16
CA LEU A 33 -0.64 0.44 -12.77
C LEU A 33 -2.17 0.40 -12.88
N ALA A 34 -2.87 1.41 -12.37
CA ALA A 34 -4.33 1.49 -12.44
C ALA A 34 -4.85 1.53 -13.88
N ARG A 35 -4.15 2.19 -14.81
CA ARG A 35 -4.48 2.17 -16.25
C ARG A 35 -4.43 0.75 -16.84
N ALA A 36 -3.54 -0.10 -16.30
CA ALA A 36 -3.38 -1.50 -16.68
C ALA A 36 -4.21 -2.46 -15.81
N GLU A 37 -5.22 -1.95 -15.09
CA GLU A 37 -6.05 -2.72 -14.13
C GLU A 37 -5.25 -3.34 -12.97
N GLY A 38 -4.03 -2.86 -12.74
CA GLY A 38 -3.14 -3.27 -11.66
C GLY A 38 -3.32 -2.47 -10.38
N ALA A 39 -2.96 -3.09 -9.26
CA ALA A 39 -2.92 -2.52 -7.91
C ALA A 39 -1.60 -2.89 -7.20
N LEU A 40 -1.31 -2.23 -6.08
CA LEU A 40 -0.07 -2.45 -5.34
C LEU A 40 0.11 -3.92 -4.91
N THR A 41 -0.95 -4.56 -4.46
CA THR A 41 -0.93 -5.95 -3.97
C THR A 41 -0.66 -6.97 -5.07
N CYS A 42 -1.32 -6.87 -6.24
CA CYS A 42 -1.08 -7.82 -7.33
C CYS A 42 0.26 -7.60 -8.04
N CYS A 43 0.87 -6.42 -7.90
CA CYS A 43 2.19 -6.09 -8.42
C CYS A 43 3.31 -6.29 -7.39
N SER A 44 3.01 -6.98 -6.28
CA SER A 44 3.98 -7.26 -5.21
C SER A 44 4.25 -8.75 -5.09
N LEU A 45 5.49 -9.08 -4.75
CA LEU A 45 5.90 -10.42 -4.34
C LEU A 45 6.41 -10.32 -2.89
N LEU A 46 5.85 -11.15 -2.01
CA LEU A 46 6.28 -11.23 -0.62
C LEU A 46 7.31 -12.34 -0.49
N PHE A 47 8.40 -12.06 0.19
CA PHE A 47 9.44 -13.03 0.50
C PHE A 47 9.44 -13.28 2.00
N GLU A 48 9.54 -14.55 2.38
CA GLU A 48 9.81 -14.94 3.76
C GLU A 48 11.32 -14.91 3.97
N ASP A 49 11.78 -14.14 4.96
CA ASP A 49 13.16 -14.20 5.41
C ASP A 49 13.27 -15.29 6.48
N HIS A 50 13.79 -16.46 6.10
CA HIS A 50 14.16 -17.51 7.05
C HIS A 50 15.60 -17.25 7.47
N GLY A 51 15.80 -16.24 8.32
CA GLY A 51 17.12 -15.74 8.71
C GLY A 51 18.19 -16.83 8.87
N THR A 52 19.17 -16.80 7.97
CA THR A 52 20.46 -17.49 8.09
C THR A 52 21.48 -16.63 8.81
#